data_AF-A0A2N2V1J2-F1
#
_entry.id   AF-A0A2N2V1J2-F1
#
_cell.length_a   1.000
_cell.length_b   1.000
_cell.length_c   1.000
_cell.angle_alpha   90.00
_cell.angle_beta   90.00
_cell.angle_gamma   90.00
#
_symmetry.space_group_name_H-M   'P 1'
#
loop_
_entity.id
_entity.type
_entity.pdbx_description
1 polymer ?
#
loop_
_entity_poly.entity_id
_entity_poly.type
_entity_poly.pdbx_seq_one_letter_code
_entity_poly.pdbx_strand_id
1 'polypeptide(L)'
;MSSWWIDPALPPAAGRAFASLEAVFALDGELIAKSPLSSVLRLTLDGRRYYVKRYVGDRGNPWRNWFGLRSRLLKPPVQKEWENLLAFQTWGIPTARLAAYGLERCAGRFVRGALITEELADTVDLAQM
;
A
#
# COMPACT_ATOMS: atom_id res chain seq x y z
N MET A 1 -15.25 0.97 -8.37
CA MET A 1 -15.19 -0.14 -7.39
C MET A 1 -13.89 -0.04 -6.62
N SER A 2 -14.00 0.07 -5.31
CA SER A 2 -12.90 -0.05 -4.36
C SER A 2 -12.90 -1.45 -3.77
N SER A 3 -11.76 -2.14 -3.82
CA SER A 3 -11.52 -3.35 -3.04
C SER A 3 -10.57 -2.98 -1.91
N TRP A 4 -10.99 -3.22 -0.67
CA TRP A 4 -10.19 -2.91 0.52
C TRP A 4 -10.25 -4.09 1.48
N TRP A 5 -9.08 -4.55 1.93
CA TRP A 5 -8.93 -5.59 2.93
C TRP A 5 -8.16 -5.02 4.11
N ILE A 6 -8.56 -5.43 5.31
CA ILE A 6 -7.93 -5.06 6.57
C ILE A 6 -7.77 -6.33 7.42
N ASP A 7 -6.63 -6.45 8.09
CA ASP A 7 -6.39 -7.56 9.00
C ASP A 7 -7.30 -7.41 10.23
N PRO A 8 -8.20 -8.38 10.50
CA PRO A 8 -9.15 -8.31 11.61
C PRO A 8 -8.46 -8.36 12.99
N ALA A 9 -7.20 -8.80 13.06
CA ALA A 9 -6.42 -8.84 14.29
C ALA A 9 -5.65 -7.55 14.57
N LEU A 10 -5.92 -6.47 13.84
CA LEU A 10 -5.33 -5.16 14.13
C LEU A 10 -5.84 -4.59 15.47
N PRO A 11 -4.97 -3.90 16.22
CA PRO A 11 -5.39 -3.14 17.39
C PRO A 11 -6.44 -2.07 17.02
N PRO A 12 -7.33 -1.68 17.95
CA PRO A 12 -8.43 -0.76 17.65
C PRO A 12 -8.01 0.57 17.00
N ALA A 13 -6.89 1.18 17.38
CA ALA A 13 -6.43 2.42 16.76
C ALA A 13 -6.05 2.22 15.29
N ALA A 14 -5.28 1.17 14.98
CA ALA A 14 -4.92 0.79 13.62
C ALA A 14 -6.15 0.39 12.80
N GLY A 15 -7.06 -0.40 13.38
CA GLY A 15 -8.33 -0.79 12.76
C GLY A 15 -9.16 0.40 12.31
N ARG A 16 -9.26 1.45 13.15
CA ARG A 16 -9.96 2.70 12.79
C ARG A 16 -9.20 3.51 11.75
N ALA A 17 -7.89 3.69 11.91
CA ALA A 17 -7.08 4.48 10.99
C ALA A 17 -7.06 3.88 9.57
N PHE A 18 -7.11 2.55 9.46
CA PHE A 18 -7.00 1.82 8.20
C PHE A 18 -8.34 1.28 7.70
N ALA A 19 -9.47 1.76 8.23
CA ALA A 19 -10.80 1.22 7.96
C ALA A 19 -11.23 1.28 6.48
N SER A 20 -10.70 2.25 5.72
CA SER A 20 -10.98 2.38 4.29
C SER A 20 -9.82 2.99 3.54
N LEU A 21 -9.79 2.79 2.23
CA LEU A 21 -8.82 3.44 1.34
C LEU A 21 -8.93 4.98 1.43
N GLU A 22 -10.13 5.51 1.63
CA GLU A 22 -10.34 6.95 1.81
C GLU A 22 -9.68 7.45 3.10
N ALA A 23 -9.94 6.78 4.22
CA ALA A 23 -9.31 7.09 5.51
C ALA A 23 -7.78 7.08 5.38
N VAL A 24 -7.23 6.04 4.74
CA VAL A 24 -5.77 5.90 4.52
C VAL A 24 -5.18 7.03 3.68
N PHE A 25 -5.90 7.52 2.68
CA PHE A 25 -5.43 8.65 1.88
C PHE A 25 -5.55 9.99 2.61
N ALA A 26 -6.41 10.09 3.62
CA ALA A 26 -6.54 11.25 4.50
C ALA A 26 -5.56 11.23 5.69
N LEU A 27 -4.86 10.11 5.94
CA LEU A 27 -3.86 10.01 7.01
C LEU A 27 -2.70 10.98 6.77
N ASP A 28 -2.30 11.61 7.86
CA ASP A 28 -1.06 12.37 7.97
C ASP A 28 -0.07 11.62 8.86
N GLY A 29 1.21 11.81 8.61
CA GLY A 29 2.29 11.06 9.24
C GLY A 29 3.66 11.49 8.75
N GLU A 30 4.69 10.85 9.25
CA GLU A 30 6.05 11.18 8.83
C GLU A 30 6.30 10.69 7.41
N LEU A 31 6.67 11.59 6.52
CA LEU A 31 6.98 11.26 5.13
C LEU A 31 8.36 10.61 5.02
N ILE A 32 8.40 9.32 4.74
CA ILE A 32 9.64 8.55 4.57
C ILE A 32 10.16 8.65 3.13
N ALA A 33 9.26 8.56 2.16
CA ALA A 33 9.61 8.61 0.74
C ALA A 33 8.47 9.17 -0.11
N LYS A 34 8.81 9.84 -1.21
CA LYS A 34 7.83 10.37 -2.16
C LYS A 34 8.36 10.30 -3.59
N SER A 35 7.46 9.97 -4.50
CA SER A 35 7.64 10.03 -5.95
C SER A 35 6.39 10.64 -6.60
N PRO A 36 6.37 10.91 -7.91
CA PRO A 36 5.17 11.39 -8.60
C PRO A 36 3.97 10.43 -8.50
N LEU A 37 4.22 9.13 -8.34
CA LEU A 37 3.18 8.09 -8.36
C LEU A 37 2.97 7.39 -7.01
N SER A 38 3.83 7.64 -6.02
CA SER A 38 3.74 6.98 -4.72
C SER A 38 4.25 7.83 -3.57
N SER A 39 3.79 7.53 -2.36
CA SER A 39 4.35 8.06 -1.11
C SER A 39 4.34 6.99 -0.03
N VAL A 40 5.31 7.06 0.87
CA VAL A 40 5.40 6.21 2.06
C VAL A 40 5.32 7.11 3.27
N LEU A 41 4.31 6.88 4.12
CA LEU A 41 4.22 7.48 5.43
C LEU A 41 4.60 6.46 6.50
N ARG A 42 5.25 6.92 7.56
CA ARG A 42 5.39 6.19 8.82
C ARG A 42 4.37 6.74 9.81
N LEU A 43 3.64 5.83 10.45
CA LEU A 43 2.67 6.12 11.49
C LEU A 43 3.02 5.33 12.74
N THR A 44 2.79 5.94 13.91
CA THR A 44 2.87 5.25 15.19
C THR A 44 1.46 5.26 15.80
N LEU A 45 0.88 4.08 15.97
CA LEU A 45 -0.45 3.88 16.56
C LEU A 45 -0.32 2.87 17.70
N ASP A 46 -0.74 3.25 18.91
CA ASP A 46 -0.64 2.43 20.11
C ASP A 46 0.76 1.82 20.33
N GLY A 47 1.81 2.62 20.08
CA GLY A 47 3.21 2.19 20.22
C GLY A 47 3.73 1.27 19.12
N ARG A 48 2.92 0.92 18.12
CA ARG A 48 3.33 0.14 16.94
C ARG A 48 3.56 1.04 15.75
N ARG A 49 4.60 0.75 14.98
CA ARG A 49 4.89 1.49 13.75
C ARG A 49 4.34 0.78 12.52
N TYR A 50 3.81 1.57 11.61
CA TYR A 50 3.23 1.13 10.35
C TYR A 50 3.80 1.95 9.20
N TYR A 51 4.07 1.29 8.08
CA TYR A 51 4.46 1.93 6.83
C TYR A 51 3.29 1.90 5.86
N VAL A 52 2.76 3.07 5.54
CA VAL A 52 1.62 3.27 4.64
C VAL A 52 2.14 3.67 3.27
N LYS A 53 2.15 2.73 2.33
CA LYS A 53 2.58 2.97 0.95
C LYS A 53 1.37 3.25 0.08
N ARG A 54 1.22 4.49 -0.35
CA ARG A 54 0.12 5.00 -1.18
C ARG A 54 0.57 5.14 -2.62
N TYR A 55 -0.33 4.82 -3.54
CA TYR A 55 -0.13 4.89 -4.97
C TYR A 55 -1.26 5.67 -5.62
N VAL A 56 -0.92 6.53 -6.57
CA VAL A 56 -1.88 7.23 -7.42
C VAL A 56 -1.79 6.73 -8.85
N GLY A 57 -2.92 6.75 -9.54
CA GLY A 57 -3.01 6.39 -10.95
C GLY A 57 -2.17 7.32 -11.81
N ASP A 58 -1.69 6.78 -12.92
CA ASP A 58 -0.82 7.49 -13.85
C ASP A 58 -1.59 8.68 -14.47
N ARG A 59 -1.14 9.91 -14.20
CA ARG A 59 -1.57 11.13 -14.90
C ARG A 59 -0.70 11.40 -16.14
N GLY A 60 0.14 10.45 -16.55
CA GLY A 60 1.06 10.58 -17.67
C GLY A 60 0.37 10.60 -19.04
N ASN A 61 1.19 10.77 -20.07
CA ASN A 61 0.76 10.90 -21.46
C ASN A 61 -0.25 9.80 -21.85
N PRO A 62 -1.47 10.14 -22.32
CA PRO A 62 -2.51 9.17 -22.67
C PRO A 62 -2.05 8.18 -23.75
N TRP A 63 -1.11 8.58 -24.62
CA TRP A 63 -0.45 7.66 -25.54
C TRP A 63 0.33 6.61 -24.77
N ARG A 64 1.23 6.94 -23.82
CA ARG A 64 1.98 5.95 -23.03
C ARG A 64 1.10 4.99 -22.20
N ASN A 65 -0.10 5.41 -21.84
CA ASN A 65 -1.06 4.60 -21.07
C ASN A 65 -2.04 3.83 -21.99
N TRP A 66 -1.80 3.78 -23.30
CA TRP A 66 -2.69 3.20 -24.32
C TRP A 66 -4.14 3.67 -24.16
N PHE A 67 -4.34 4.98 -24.01
CA PHE A 67 -5.65 5.60 -23.75
C PHE A 67 -6.38 4.98 -22.54
N GLY A 68 -5.62 4.55 -21.54
CA GLY A 68 -6.10 3.92 -20.31
C GLY A 68 -6.30 2.41 -20.40
N LEU A 69 -6.05 1.78 -21.56
CA LEU A 69 -6.15 0.34 -21.75
C LEU A 69 -5.13 -0.42 -20.90
N ARG A 70 -3.91 0.13 -20.75
CA ARG A 70 -2.86 -0.46 -19.91
C ARG A 70 -3.34 -0.65 -18.47
N SER A 71 -4.01 0.35 -17.90
CA SER A 71 -4.54 0.28 -16.53
C SER A 71 -5.68 -0.73 -16.34
N ARG A 72 -6.38 -1.08 -17.44
CA ARG A 72 -7.46 -2.08 -17.43
C ARG A 72 -6.94 -3.50 -17.57
N LEU A 73 -5.90 -3.70 -18.38
CA LEU A 73 -5.35 -5.03 -18.68
C LEU A 73 -4.28 -5.48 -17.68
N LEU A 74 -3.53 -4.54 -17.10
CA LEU A 74 -2.40 -4.87 -16.22
C LEU A 74 -2.72 -4.61 -14.75
N LYS A 75 -2.16 -5.45 -13.89
CA LYS A 75 -2.17 -5.23 -12.44
C LYS A 75 -1.33 -4.00 -12.09
N PRO A 76 -1.84 -3.05 -11.29
CA PRO A 76 -1.08 -1.90 -10.83
C PRO A 76 0.05 -2.33 -9.90
N PRO A 77 1.11 -1.51 -9.73
CA PRO A 77 2.27 -1.85 -8.91
C PRO A 77 1.90 -2.24 -7.48
N VAL A 78 0.98 -1.48 -6.86
CA VAL A 78 0.48 -1.75 -5.51
C VAL A 78 -0.09 -3.16 -5.38
N GLN A 79 -0.82 -3.64 -6.39
CA GLN A 79 -1.43 -4.95 -6.38
C GLN A 79 -0.39 -6.07 -6.45
N LYS A 80 0.61 -5.90 -7.31
CA LYS A 80 1.72 -6.85 -7.40
C LYS A 80 2.49 -6.93 -6.09
N GLU A 81 2.70 -5.79 -5.43
CA GLU A 81 3.48 -5.75 -4.20
C GLU A 81 2.80 -6.47 -3.04
N TRP A 82 1.50 -6.24 -2.79
CA TRP A 82 0.82 -7.00 -1.74
C TRP A 82 0.65 -8.48 -2.09
N GLU A 83 0.41 -8.82 -3.36
CA GLU A 83 0.31 -10.23 -3.80
C GLU A 83 1.64 -10.96 -3.59
N ASN A 84 2.77 -10.29 -3.86
CA ASN A 84 4.10 -10.83 -3.58
C ASN A 84 4.33 -11.03 -2.08
N LEU A 85 3.97 -10.07 -1.23
CA LEU A 85 4.08 -10.22 0.22
C LEU A 85 3.26 -11.41 0.75
N LEU A 86 2.03 -11.59 0.26
CA LEU A 86 1.20 -12.75 0.60
C LEU A 86 1.83 -14.07 0.13
N ALA A 87 2.40 -14.10 -1.08
CA ALA A 87 3.10 -15.26 -1.59
C ALA A 87 4.34 -15.60 -0.75
N PHE A 88 5.15 -14.60 -0.38
CA PHE A 88 6.32 -14.78 0.47
C PHE A 88 5.95 -15.35 1.84
N GLN A 89 4.87 -14.86 2.46
CA GLN A 89 4.35 -15.42 3.71
C GLN A 89 3.93 -16.89 3.55
N THR A 90 3.26 -17.22 2.43
CA THR A 90 2.84 -18.60 2.13
C THR A 90 4.04 -19.53 1.95
N TRP A 91 5.16 -19.02 1.45
CA TRP A 91 6.41 -19.78 1.31
C TRP A 91 7.25 -19.84 2.59
N GLY A 92 6.79 -19.23 3.68
CA GLY A 92 7.55 -19.18 4.95
C GLY A 92 8.72 -18.20 4.93
N ILE A 93 8.75 -17.26 3.98
CA ILE A 93 9.78 -16.21 3.95
C ILE A 93 9.36 -15.11 4.95
N PRO A 94 10.21 -14.79 5.94
CA PRO A 94 9.91 -13.75 6.91
C PRO A 94 9.85 -12.39 6.20
N THR A 95 8.66 -11.77 6.24
CA THR A 95 8.36 -10.48 5.61
C THR A 95 7.51 -9.64 6.54
N ALA A 96 7.43 -8.34 6.27
CA ALA A 96 6.58 -7.45 7.03
C ALA A 96 5.11 -7.90 6.95
N ARG A 97 4.43 -7.94 8.10
CA ARG A 97 3.02 -8.33 8.18
C ARG A 97 2.17 -7.28 7.47
N LEU A 98 1.28 -7.73 6.58
CA LEU A 98 0.29 -6.86 5.94
C LEU A 98 -0.83 -6.53 6.93
N ALA A 99 -1.00 -5.24 7.22
CA ALA A 99 -2.05 -4.72 8.07
C ALA A 99 -3.33 -4.40 7.28
N ALA A 100 -3.19 -3.84 6.08
CA ALA A 100 -4.29 -3.55 5.17
C ALA A 100 -3.77 -3.39 3.74
N TYR A 101 -4.60 -3.63 2.74
CA TYR A 101 -4.29 -3.32 1.35
C TYR A 101 -5.53 -3.18 0.49
N GLY A 102 -5.39 -2.51 -0.64
CA GLY A 102 -6.45 -2.42 -1.62
C GLY A 102 -6.25 -1.33 -2.65
N LEU A 103 -7.23 -1.22 -3.53
CA LEU A 103 -7.21 -0.28 -4.63
C LEU A 103 -8.61 0.19 -5.02
N GLU A 104 -8.65 1.30 -5.74
CA GLU A 104 -9.83 1.88 -6.34
C GLU A 104 -9.67 1.93 -7.86
N ARG A 105 -10.71 1.46 -8.55
CA ARG A 105 -10.87 1.61 -9.99
C ARG A 105 -12.11 2.40 -10.34
N CYS A 106 -11.99 3.31 -11.30
CA CYS A 106 -13.10 4.03 -11.91
C CYS A 106 -13.18 3.66 -13.40
N ALA A 107 -14.34 3.18 -13.87
CA ALA A 107 -14.53 2.64 -15.22
C ALA A 107 -13.41 1.66 -15.65
N GLY A 108 -13.00 0.78 -14.73
CA GLY A 108 -11.93 -0.22 -14.88
C GLY A 108 -10.50 0.32 -14.76
N ARG A 109 -10.31 1.65 -14.79
CA ARG A 109 -9.00 2.30 -14.71
C ARG A 109 -8.56 2.44 -13.25
N PHE A 110 -7.30 2.13 -12.96
CA PHE A 110 -6.71 2.32 -11.64
C PHE A 110 -6.64 3.81 -11.28
N VAL A 111 -7.20 4.19 -10.13
CA VAL A 111 -7.26 5.57 -9.64
C VAL A 111 -6.25 5.77 -8.51
N ARG A 112 -6.26 4.88 -7.52
CA ARG A 112 -5.37 4.91 -6.38
C ARG A 112 -5.36 3.55 -5.68
N GLY A 113 -4.36 3.30 -4.86
CA GLY A 113 -4.31 2.13 -3.99
C GLY A 113 -3.31 2.32 -2.88
N ALA A 114 -3.41 1.49 -1.86
CA ALA A 114 -2.46 1.49 -0.76
C ALA A 114 -2.21 0.07 -0.27
N LEU A 115 -1.04 -0.12 0.34
CA LEU A 115 -0.73 -1.25 1.20
C LEU A 115 -0.06 -0.73 2.46
N ILE A 116 -0.33 -1.42 3.57
CA ILE A 116 0.14 -1.04 4.90
C ILE A 116 0.82 -2.25 5.51
N THR A 117 2.04 -2.06 5.98
CA THR A 117 2.79 -3.11 6.68
C THR A 117 3.13 -2.67 8.10
N GLU A 118 3.16 -3.62 9.03
CA GLU A 118 3.79 -3.42 10.34
C GLU A 118 5.31 -3.27 10.16
N GLU A 119 5.96 -2.50 11.03
CA GLU A 119 7.42 -2.39 11.08
C GLU A 119 8.05 -3.75 11.43
N LEU A 120 9.14 -4.09 10.74
CA LEU A 120 10.02 -5.18 11.15
C LEU A 120 10.97 -4.66 12.22
N ALA A 121 10.73 -5.07 13.47
CA ALA A 121 11.60 -4.75 14.59
C ALA A 121 12.99 -5.39 14.41
N ASP A 122 13.99 -4.78 15.03
CA ASP A 122 15.36 -5.32 15.15
C ASP A 122 16.03 -5.66 13.81
N THR A 123 15.75 -4.85 12.79
CA THR A 123 16.39 -4.96 11.48
C THR A 123 17.51 -3.94 11.30
N VAL A 124 18.59 -4.37 10.64
CA VAL A 124 19.68 -3.50 10.16
C VAL A 124 19.62 -3.51 8.64
N ASP A 125 19.72 -2.34 8.03
CA ASP A 125 19.80 -2.24 6.57
C ASP A 125 21.09 -2.91 6.08
N LEU A 126 20.98 -3.86 5.15
CA LEU A 126 22.12 -4.56 4.56
C LEU A 126 23.10 -3.61 3.87
N ALA A 127 22.65 -2.47 3.36
CA ALA A 127 23.53 -1.46 2.77
C ALA A 127 24.35 -0.70 3.82
N GLN A 128 24.01 -0.83 5.11
CA GLN A 128 24.71 -0.23 6.25
C GLN A 128 25.62 -1.22 6.99
N MET A 129 25.68 -2.48 6.55
CA MET A 129 26.62 -3.49 7.03
C MET A 129 27.94 -3.41 6.26
#